data_AF-A0A926B704-F1
#
_entry.id   AF-A0A926B704-F1
#
_cell.length_a   1.000
_cell.length_b   1.000
_cell.length_c   1.000
_cell.angle_alpha   90.00
_cell.angle_beta   90.00
_cell.angle_gamma   90.00
#
_symmetry.space_group_name_H-M   'P 1'
#
loop_
_entity.id
_entity.type
_entity.pdbx_description
1 polymer ?
#
loop_
_entity_poly.entity_id
_entity_poly.type
_entity_poly.pdbx_seq_one_letter_code
_entity_poly.pdbx_strand_id
1 'polypeptide(L)'
;MSVEADAIGLRLELVCGIPVFEAFPVARHQAAIFRIQNSTRSDVSGDIPCQCLQYAGVQIRFPDGSRKRPDIAISGCTRRIDGMK
;
A
#
# COMPACT_ATOMS: atom_id res chain seq x y z
N MET A 1 14.74 -11.85 -0.46
CA MET A 1 13.67 -12.24 -1.40
C MET A 1 13.06 -11.07 -2.17
N SER A 2 12.50 -10.01 -1.54
CA SER A 2 11.89 -8.91 -2.33
C SER A 2 12.88 -7.90 -2.94
N VAL A 3 14.00 -7.61 -2.27
CA VAL A 3 15.01 -6.67 -2.80
C VAL A 3 15.77 -7.26 -3.98
N GLU A 4 16.14 -8.55 -3.92
CA GLU A 4 16.84 -9.24 -5.01
C GLU A 4 15.95 -9.40 -6.24
N ALA A 5 14.66 -9.68 -6.05
CA ALA A 5 13.67 -9.74 -7.13
C ALA A 5 13.49 -8.36 -7.79
N ASP A 6 13.35 -7.29 -7.00
CA ASP A 6 13.27 -5.93 -7.55
C ASP A 6 14.54 -5.55 -8.33
N ALA A 7 15.72 -5.96 -7.85
CA ALA A 7 17.00 -5.68 -8.50
C ALA A 7 17.13 -6.30 -9.90
N ILE A 8 16.43 -7.41 -10.16
CA ILE A 8 16.38 -8.05 -11.48
C ILE A 8 15.13 -7.70 -12.27
N GLY A 9 14.35 -6.72 -11.81
CA GLY A 9 13.12 -6.32 -12.47
C GLY A 9 12.06 -7.42 -12.39
N LEU A 10 11.80 -7.97 -11.20
CA LEU A 10 10.63 -8.80 -10.89
C LEU A 10 9.85 -8.21 -9.71
N ARG A 11 8.55 -7.97 -9.89
CA ARG A 11 7.63 -7.63 -8.79
C ARG A 11 6.96 -8.90 -8.28
N LEU A 12 7.18 -9.21 -7.00
CA LEU A 12 6.63 -10.40 -6.35
C LEU A 12 5.73 -10.05 -5.17
N GLU A 13 4.58 -10.71 -5.12
CA GLU A 13 3.67 -10.77 -3.96
C GLU A 13 3.65 -12.18 -3.37
N LEU A 14 3.36 -12.30 -2.07
CA LEU A 14 3.12 -13.55 -1.38
C LEU A 14 1.67 -13.60 -0.94
N VAL A 15 0.85 -14.39 -1.64
CA VAL A 15 -0.58 -14.56 -1.37
C VAL A 15 -0.82 -15.99 -0.94
N CYS A 16 -1.30 -16.18 0.30
CA CYS A 16 -1.51 -17.51 0.89
C CYS A 16 -0.26 -18.43 0.82
N GLY A 17 0.93 -17.85 0.96
CA GLY A 17 2.21 -18.59 0.86
C GLY A 17 2.70 -18.87 -0.56
N ILE A 18 1.96 -18.46 -1.60
CA ILE A 18 2.32 -18.65 -3.00
C ILE A 18 2.95 -17.35 -3.55
N PRO A 19 4.16 -17.40 -4.14
CA PRO A 19 4.74 -16.26 -4.82
C PRO A 19 4.05 -16.01 -6.16
N VAL A 20 3.54 -14.79 -6.36
CA VAL A 20 2.86 -14.35 -7.58
C VAL A 20 3.66 -13.22 -8.22
N PHE A 21 3.87 -13.30 -9.53
CA PHE A 21 4.50 -12.25 -10.32
C PHE A 21 3.47 -11.24 -10.82
N GLU A 22 3.82 -9.95 -10.74
CA GLU A 22 3.09 -8.87 -11.38
C GLU A 22 3.91 -8.27 -12.53
N ALA A 23 3.25 -8.01 -13.67
CA ALA A 23 3.86 -7.31 -14.79
C ALA A 23 4.30 -5.89 -14.39
N PHE A 24 5.38 -5.39 -15.01
CA PHE A 24 5.82 -4.04 -14.75
C PHE A 24 4.81 -3.01 -15.25
N PRO A 25 4.49 -1.99 -14.43
CA PRO A 25 3.51 -1.00 -14.83
C PRO A 25 4.04 -0.13 -15.96
N VAL A 26 3.19 0.08 -16.97
CA VAL A 26 3.46 1.02 -18.06
C VAL A 26 3.17 2.46 -17.65
N ALA A 27 3.66 3.43 -18.41
CA ALA A 27 3.50 4.87 -18.12
C ALA A 27 2.04 5.29 -17.86
N ARG A 28 1.07 4.71 -18.59
CA ARG A 28 -0.36 4.97 -18.38
C ARG A 28 -0.84 4.56 -16.98
N HIS A 29 -0.33 3.44 -16.46
CA HIS A 29 -0.67 2.97 -15.12
C HIS A 29 -0.07 3.91 -14.05
N GLN A 30 1.19 4.35 -14.24
CA GLN A 30 1.81 5.34 -13.36
C GLN A 30 1.06 6.68 -13.36
N ALA A 31 0.60 7.15 -14.52
CA ALA A 31 -0.24 8.36 -14.60
C ALA A 31 -1.55 8.23 -13.82
N ALA A 32 -2.15 7.03 -13.81
CA ALA A 32 -3.34 6.77 -13.02
C ALA A 32 -3.05 6.82 -11.50
N ILE A 33 -1.92 6.25 -11.07
CA ILE A 33 -1.46 6.35 -9.67
C ILE A 33 -1.34 7.81 -9.25
N PHE A 34 -0.61 8.63 -10.03
CA PHE A 34 -0.44 10.06 -9.71
C PHE A 34 -1.76 10.81 -9.62
N ARG A 35 -2.67 10.56 -10.57
CA ARG A 35 -4.01 11.18 -10.56
C ARG A 35 -4.77 10.84 -9.29
N ILE A 36 -4.77 9.57 -8.88
CA ILE A 36 -5.48 9.13 -7.67
C ILE A 36 -4.85 9.78 -6.44
N GLN A 37 -3.52 9.69 -6.27
CA GLN A 37 -2.83 10.26 -5.11
C GLN A 37 -3.08 11.76 -4.95
N ASN A 38 -3.07 12.50 -6.07
CA ASN A 38 -3.34 13.95 -6.09
C ASN A 38 -4.82 14.30 -5.88
N SER A 39 -5.74 13.35 -6.03
CA SER A 39 -7.18 13.55 -5.82
C SER A 39 -7.65 13.12 -4.43
N THR A 40 -6.92 12.23 -3.75
CA THR A 40 -7.21 11.80 -2.38
C THR A 40 -7.15 13.00 -1.43
N ARG A 41 -8.15 13.12 -0.56
CA ARG A 41 -8.26 14.18 0.47
C ARG A 41 -8.50 13.54 1.82
N SER A 42 -7.95 14.15 2.87
CA SER A 42 -8.29 13.80 4.24
C SER A 42 -9.73 14.18 4.51
N ASP A 43 -10.50 13.31 5.16
CA ASP A 43 -11.79 13.68 5.70
C ASP A 43 -11.57 14.60 6.92
N VAL A 44 -12.13 15.80 6.86
CA VAL A 44 -11.98 16.85 7.88
C VAL A 44 -13.08 16.74 8.96
N SER A 45 -14.00 15.77 8.84
CA SER A 45 -15.20 15.66 9.69
C SER A 45 -14.99 14.99 11.06
N GLY A 46 -13.78 14.48 11.36
CA GLY A 46 -13.49 13.83 12.63
C GLY A 46 -12.77 14.74 13.63
N ASP A 47 -13.13 14.64 14.92
CA ASP A 47 -12.54 15.39 16.06
C ASP A 47 -11.02 15.22 16.27
N ILE A 48 -10.35 14.40 15.44
CA ILE A 48 -8.91 14.16 15.48
C ILE A 48 -8.36 14.29 14.06
N PRO A 49 -7.34 15.14 13.81
CA PRO A 49 -6.70 15.23 12.51
C PRO A 49 -5.93 13.94 12.22
N CYS A 50 -6.58 12.99 11.56
CA CYS A 50 -5.91 11.82 11.00
C CYS A 50 -5.04 12.29 9.82
N GLN A 51 -3.73 12.09 9.90
CA GLN A 51 -2.88 12.29 8.72
C GLN A 51 -3.11 11.12 7.74
N CYS A 52 -3.53 11.42 6.52
CA CYS A 52 -3.59 10.45 5.43
C CYS A 52 -2.20 10.34 4.79
N LEU A 53 -1.45 9.32 5.16
CA LEU A 53 -0.17 8.97 4.54
C LEU A 53 -0.43 8.08 3.33
N GLN A 54 0.18 8.40 2.19
CA GLN A 54 0.04 7.65 0.96
C GLN A 54 1.42 7.12 0.52
N TYR A 55 1.50 5.85 0.16
CA TYR A 55 2.69 5.20 -0.39
C TYR A 55 2.34 4.53 -1.71
N ALA A 56 3.23 4.57 -2.70
CA ALA A 56 3.02 3.94 -4.00
C ALA A 56 3.98 2.76 -4.22
N GLY A 57 3.45 1.60 -4.65
CA GLY A 57 4.26 0.45 -5.07
C GLY A 57 5.18 -0.14 -3.99
N VAL A 58 4.85 0.05 -2.72
CA VAL A 58 5.64 -0.46 -1.58
C VAL A 58 5.16 -1.83 -1.13
N GLN A 59 6.07 -2.70 -0.72
CA GLN A 59 5.70 -3.99 -0.13
C GLN A 59 5.23 -3.80 1.32
N ILE A 60 4.08 -4.38 1.65
CA ILE A 60 3.47 -4.37 2.97
C ILE A 60 3.31 -5.80 3.47
N ARG A 61 3.71 -6.05 4.72
CA ARG A 61 3.49 -7.31 5.43
C ARG A 61 2.22 -7.21 6.27
N PHE A 62 1.31 -8.15 6.11
CA PHE A 62 0.06 -8.22 6.87
C PHE A 62 0.15 -9.23 8.03
N PRO A 63 -0.75 -9.13 9.04
CA PRO A 63 -0.76 -10.02 10.20
C PRO A 63 -0.94 -11.51 9.86
N ASP A 64 -1.62 -11.81 8.76
CA ASP A 64 -1.80 -13.17 8.23
C ASP A 64 -0.52 -13.76 7.60
N GLY A 65 0.58 -13.01 7.60
CA GLY A 65 1.86 -13.40 7.02
C GLY A 65 1.98 -13.10 5.52
N SER A 66 0.92 -12.63 4.85
CA SER A 66 0.97 -12.25 3.45
C SER A 66 1.85 -11.01 3.22
N ARG A 67 2.43 -10.92 2.01
CA ARG A 67 3.22 -9.77 1.57
C ARG A 67 2.62 -9.26 0.27
N LYS A 68 2.05 -8.07 0.28
CA LYS A 68 1.43 -7.49 -0.92
C LYS A 68 2.11 -6.19 -1.30
N ARG A 69 2.00 -5.78 -2.56
CA ARG A 69 2.58 -4.55 -3.10
C ARG A 69 1.48 -3.78 -3.84
N PRO A 70 0.55 -3.14 -3.11
CA PRO A 70 -0.52 -2.39 -3.75
C PRO A 70 0.03 -1.21 -4.56
N ASP A 71 -0.69 -0.85 -5.63
CA ASP A 71 -0.40 0.34 -6.42
C ASP A 71 -0.36 1.62 -5.57
N ILE A 72 -1.34 1.75 -4.67
CA ILE A 72 -1.42 2.82 -3.67
C ILE A 72 -1.82 2.19 -2.34
N ALA A 73 -1.03 2.43 -1.30
CA ALA A 73 -1.39 2.18 0.08
C ALA A 73 -1.71 3.50 0.77
N ILE A 74 -2.87 3.55 1.43
CA ILE A 74 -3.28 4.68 2.26
C ILE A 74 -3.33 4.20 3.70
N SER A 75 -2.66 4.92 4.59
CA SER A 75 -2.68 4.65 6.04
C SER A 75 -3.02 5.93 6.80
N GLY A 76 -3.68 5.79 7.95
CA GLY A 76 -3.99 6.90 8.84
C GLY A 76 -4.12 6.45 10.30
N CYS A 77 -4.09 7.40 11.23
CA CYS A 77 -4.30 7.12 12.64
C CYS A 77 -5.77 6.77 12.90
N THR A 78 -6.08 5.50 13.19
CA THR A 78 -7.21 5.21 14.07
C THR A 78 -6.77 5.53 15.50
N ARG A 79 -7.54 6.35 16.23
CA ARG A 79 -7.47 6.38 17.69
C ARG A 79 -7.35 4.93 18.17
N ARG A 80 -6.29 4.57 18.90
CA ARG A 80 -6.34 3.33 19.67
C ARG A 80 -7.57 3.45 20.56
N ILE A 81 -8.55 2.58 20.36
CA ILE A 81 -9.57 2.36 21.39
C ILE A 81 -8.83 1.62 22.51
N ASP A 82 -8.09 2.38 23.32
CA ASP A 82 -7.67 1.90 24.63
C ASP A 82 -8.95 1.78 25.45
N GLY A 83 -9.43 0.54 25.60
CA GLY A 83 -10.58 0.22 26.44
C GLY A 83 -11.78 -0.31 25.67
N MET A 84 -11.65 -1.52 25.12
CA MET A 84 -12.77 -2.46 25.17
C MET A 84 -12.19 -3.78 25.69
N LYS A 85 -12.69 -4.14 26.88
CA LYS A 85 -12.17 -5.10 27.87
C LYS A 85 -11.47 -6.34 27.30
#